data_AF-A0A8S3DMC8-F1
#
_entry.id   AF-A0A8S3DMC8-F1
#
_cell.length_a   1.000
_cell.length_b   1.000
_cell.length_c   1.000
_cell.angle_alpha   90.00
_cell.angle_beta   90.00
_cell.angle_gamma   90.00
#
_symmetry.space_group_name_H-M   'P 1'
#
loop_
_entity.id
_entity.type
_entity.pdbx_description
1 polymer ?
#
loop_
_entity_poly.entity_id
_entity_poly.type
_entity_poly.pdbx_seq_one_letter_code
_entity_poly.pdbx_strand_id
1 'polypeptide(L)'
;QDDSSEDDEDEIERYAKVKLVSGNEESVLQRWKKWSINYPTLDVLAGSLLGIPASSCTSERIYSATGRILEERRQNLGDDIVDDISFVRNFKKILL
;
A
#
# COMPACT_ATOMS: atom_id res chain seq x y z
N GLN A 1 -10.98 -18.13 -43.29
CA GLN A 1 -11.76 -17.41 -42.25
C GLN A 1 -10.74 -17.07 -41.19
N ASP A 2 -10.47 -15.77 -41.10
CA ASP A 2 -9.44 -15.14 -40.29
C ASP A 2 -10.00 -15.00 -38.85
N ASP A 3 -9.40 -15.74 -37.92
CA ASP A 3 -9.74 -15.79 -36.50
C ASP A 3 -8.75 -14.87 -35.79
N SER A 4 -9.04 -13.56 -35.81
CA SER A 4 -8.26 -12.56 -35.08
C SER A 4 -9.18 -11.98 -34.01
N SER A 5 -9.02 -12.48 -32.79
CA SER A 5 -9.60 -11.98 -31.56
C SER A 5 -9.44 -10.46 -31.46
N GLU A 6 -10.54 -9.73 -31.33
CA GLU A 6 -10.55 -8.27 -31.09
C GLU A 6 -10.07 -7.88 -29.68
N ASP A 7 -9.42 -8.79 -28.95
CA ASP A 7 -9.02 -8.67 -27.53
C ASP A 7 -7.48 -8.64 -27.32
N ASP A 8 -6.70 -8.40 -28.37
CA ASP A 8 -5.22 -8.30 -28.29
C ASP A 8 -4.71 -6.85 -28.23
N GLU A 9 -5.52 -5.89 -27.77
CA GLU A 9 -4.99 -4.57 -27.43
C GLU A 9 -4.23 -4.65 -26.09
N ASP A 10 -2.91 -4.47 -26.17
CA ASP A 10 -2.02 -4.45 -25.00
C ASP A 10 -2.55 -3.47 -23.93
N GLU A 11 -2.78 -4.01 -22.75
CA GLU A 11 -3.30 -3.28 -21.59
C GLU A 11 -2.44 -2.02 -21.28
N ILE A 12 -1.14 -2.12 -21.52
CA ILE A 12 -0.15 -1.03 -21.39
C ILE A 12 -0.36 0.06 -22.43
N GLU A 13 -0.59 -0.30 -23.70
CA GLU A 13 -0.84 0.70 -24.75
C GLU A 13 -2.13 1.48 -24.47
N ARG A 14 -3.16 0.78 -24.01
CA ARG A 14 -4.42 1.41 -23.64
C ARG A 14 -4.22 2.38 -22.48
N TYR A 15 -3.45 1.99 -21.46
CA TYR A 15 -3.09 2.88 -20.35
C TYR A 15 -2.26 4.09 -20.81
N ALA A 16 -1.30 3.91 -21.72
CA ALA A 16 -0.44 4.97 -22.23
C ALA A 16 -1.22 6.05 -22.99
N LYS A 17 -2.34 5.69 -23.64
CA LYS A 17 -3.23 6.61 -24.35
C LYS A 17 -4.20 7.37 -23.42
N VAL A 18 -4.35 6.93 -22.16
CA VAL A 18 -5.28 7.55 -21.21
C VAL A 18 -4.75 8.90 -20.73
N LYS A 19 -5.57 9.94 -20.89
CA LYS A 19 -5.28 11.26 -20.34
C LYS A 19 -5.65 11.29 -18.85
N LEU A 20 -4.65 11.25 -17.97
CA LEU A 20 -4.84 11.46 -16.53
C LEU A 20 -5.23 12.91 -16.26
N VAL A 21 -6.45 13.13 -15.78
CA VAL A 21 -6.86 14.44 -15.23
C VAL A 21 -6.31 14.53 -13.80
N SER A 22 -5.48 15.55 -13.56
CA SER A 22 -4.74 15.73 -12.29
C SER A 22 -5.47 16.70 -11.34
N GLY A 23 -6.78 16.52 -11.16
CA GLY A 23 -7.64 17.48 -10.47
C GLY A 23 -8.47 16.95 -9.30
N ASN A 24 -8.45 15.63 -9.03
CA ASN A 24 -9.22 15.05 -7.94
C ASN A 24 -8.32 14.74 -6.74
N GLU A 25 -8.83 15.00 -5.54
CA GLU A 25 -8.24 14.63 -4.24
C GLU A 25 -8.24 13.10 -4.01
N GLU A 26 -8.60 12.32 -5.02
CA GLU A 26 -8.69 10.87 -4.97
C GLU A 26 -7.30 10.24 -4.91
N SER A 27 -7.09 9.34 -3.94
CA SER A 27 -5.87 8.55 -3.85
C SER A 27 -5.66 7.71 -5.12
N VAL A 28 -4.43 7.66 -5.61
CA VAL A 28 -4.06 6.91 -6.82
C VAL A 28 -4.47 5.45 -6.72
N LEU A 29 -4.38 4.84 -5.52
CA LEU A 29 -4.82 3.47 -5.25
C LEU A 29 -6.34 3.28 -5.42
N GLN A 30 -7.14 4.28 -5.05
CA GLN A 30 -8.59 4.21 -5.26
C GLN A 30 -8.95 4.31 -6.74
N ARG A 31 -8.15 5.02 -7.53
CA ARG A 31 -8.33 5.08 -8.98
C ARG A 31 -7.99 3.74 -9.64
N TRP A 32 -6.90 3.11 -9.24
CA TRP A 32 -6.55 1.75 -9.70
C TRP A 32 -7.64 0.74 -9.36
N LYS A 33 -8.21 0.80 -8.15
CA LYS A 33 -9.37 -0.04 -7.78
C LYS A 33 -10.59 0.13 -8.71
N LYS A 34 -10.85 1.34 -9.22
CA LYS A 34 -11.91 1.57 -10.22
C LYS A 34 -11.53 1.03 -11.60
N TRP A 35 -10.23 1.03 -11.90
CA TRP A 35 -9.66 0.58 -13.17
C TRP A 35 -9.42 -0.92 -13.21
N SER A 36 -9.48 -1.62 -12.08
CA SER A 36 -9.34 -3.08 -11.94
C SER A 36 -10.15 -3.90 -12.96
N ILE A 37 -11.36 -3.44 -13.31
CA ILE A 37 -12.23 -4.11 -14.29
C ILE A 37 -11.67 -4.00 -15.71
N ASN A 38 -11.10 -2.85 -16.06
CA ASN A 38 -10.51 -2.62 -17.37
C ASN A 38 -9.08 -3.16 -17.42
N TYR A 39 -8.30 -2.97 -16.36
CA TYR A 39 -6.86 -3.17 -16.27
C TYR A 39 -6.51 -4.18 -15.16
N PRO A 40 -6.85 -5.47 -15.32
CA PRO A 40 -6.67 -6.45 -14.26
C PRO A 40 -5.19 -6.72 -13.95
N THR A 41 -4.29 -6.66 -14.93
CA THR A 41 -2.86 -6.95 -14.72
C THR A 41 -2.14 -5.74 -14.14
N LEU A 42 -2.41 -4.55 -14.67
CA LEU A 42 -1.82 -3.30 -14.19
C LEU A 42 -2.38 -2.88 -12.83
N ASP A 43 -3.62 -3.22 -12.47
CA ASP A 43 -4.16 -2.95 -11.14
C ASP A 43 -3.38 -3.73 -10.05
N VAL A 44 -3.11 -5.02 -10.28
CA VAL A 44 -2.30 -5.84 -9.35
C VAL A 44 -0.88 -5.27 -9.22
N LEU A 45 -0.27 -4.90 -10.35
CA LEU A 45 1.07 -4.29 -10.36
C LEU A 45 1.09 -2.94 -9.65
N ALA A 46 0.10 -2.08 -9.93
CA ALA A 46 0.00 -0.76 -9.35
C ALA A 46 -0.29 -0.81 -7.85
N GLY A 47 -1.14 -1.73 -7.39
CA GLY A 47 -1.37 -1.98 -5.97
C GLY A 47 -0.08 -2.42 -5.26
N SER A 48 0.71 -3.28 -5.89
CA SER A 48 1.98 -3.75 -5.34
C SER A 48 3.05 -2.64 -5.31
N LEU A 49 3.14 -1.82 -6.36
CA LEU A 49 4.15 -0.77 -6.48
C LEU A 49 3.81 0.48 -5.66
N LEU A 50 2.57 0.95 -5.72
CA LEU A 50 2.11 2.16 -5.04
C LEU A 50 1.68 1.90 -3.59
N GLY A 51 1.44 0.64 -3.22
CA GLY A 51 1.19 0.23 -1.85
C GLY A 51 2.44 0.21 -0.97
N ILE A 52 3.63 0.20 -1.58
CA ILE A 52 4.90 0.29 -0.85
C ILE A 52 5.09 1.74 -0.39
N PRO A 53 5.16 2.00 0.92
CA PRO A 53 5.45 3.33 1.41
C PRO A 53 6.83 3.77 0.92
N ALA A 54 6.93 4.99 0.38
CA ALA A 54 8.17 5.53 -0.18
C ALA A 54 9.29 5.73 0.86
N SER A 55 9.01 5.55 2.16
CA SER A 55 9.97 5.76 3.25
C SER A 55 9.68 4.85 4.45
N SER A 56 10.75 4.41 5.13
CA SER A 56 10.73 3.75 6.44
C SER A 56 10.31 4.68 7.60
N CYS A 57 10.08 5.98 7.33
CA CYS A 57 9.79 6.96 8.37
C CYS A 57 8.54 6.61 9.19
N THR A 58 7.60 5.85 8.62
CA THR A 58 6.42 5.35 9.36
C THR A 58 6.81 4.34 10.43
N SER A 59 7.69 3.38 10.12
CA SER A 59 8.21 2.42 11.11
C SER A 59 9.11 3.11 12.13
N GLU A 60 9.90 4.10 11.74
CA GLU A 60 10.76 4.86 12.66
C GLU A 60 9.94 5.69 13.66
N ARG A 61 8.87 6.35 13.22
CA ARG A 61 7.95 7.07 14.13
C ARG A 61 7.28 6.14 15.13
N ILE A 62 6.92 4.93 14.70
CA ILE A 62 6.34 3.91 15.57
C ILE A 62 7.40 3.40 16.54
N TYR A 63 8.62 3.14 16.06
CA TYR A 63 9.73 2.69 16.91
C TYR A 63 10.12 3.75 17.94
N SER A 64 10.20 5.03 17.56
CA SER A 64 10.46 6.11 18.51
C SER A 64 9.34 6.27 19.54
N ALA A 65 8.06 6.16 19.12
CA ALA A 65 6.93 6.28 20.04
C ALA A 65 6.82 5.07 20.99
N THR A 66 7.03 3.86 20.46
CA THR A 66 7.05 2.63 21.25
C THR A 66 8.26 2.62 22.17
N GLY A 67 9.46 2.93 21.67
CA GLY A 67 10.69 3.06 22.45
C GLY A 67 10.51 4.00 23.63
N ARG A 68 9.95 5.19 23.43
CA ARG A 68 9.75 6.17 24.52
C ARG A 68 8.77 5.69 25.60
N ILE A 69 7.68 5.03 25.21
CA ILE A 69 6.68 4.48 26.15
C ILE A 69 7.21 3.22 26.85
N LEU A 70 8.03 2.45 26.15
CA LEU A 70 8.66 1.26 26.68
C LEU A 70 9.77 1.61 27.67
N GLU A 71 10.58 2.61 27.36
CA GLU A 71 11.67 3.13 28.18
C GLU A 71 11.14 3.81 29.46
N GLU A 72 9.99 4.50 29.39
CA GLU A 72 9.30 5.04 30.57
C GLU A 72 8.68 3.95 31.48
N ARG A 73 8.36 2.78 30.92
CA ARG A 73 7.64 1.69 31.63
C ARG A 73 8.52 0.48 32.00
N ARG A 74 9.79 0.41 31.60
CA ARG A 74 10.64 -0.78 31.80
C ARG A 74 11.90 -0.50 32.62
N GLN A 75 11.89 -0.99 33.85
CA GLN A 75 13.11 -1.49 34.49
C GLN A 75 13.26 -3.02 34.35
N ASN A 76 12.31 -3.77 33.75
CA ASN A 76 12.38 -5.25 33.79
C ASN A 76 11.42 -6.06 32.87
N LEU A 77 11.22 -5.70 31.60
CA LEU A 77 10.48 -6.60 30.67
C LEU A 77 11.42 -7.15 29.60
N GLY A 78 11.20 -8.41 29.21
CA GLY A 78 11.94 -9.12 28.16
C GLY A 78 11.65 -8.64 26.74
N ASP A 79 12.57 -8.93 25.83
CA ASP A 79 12.55 -8.52 24.41
C ASP A 79 11.30 -9.05 23.67
N ASP A 80 10.89 -10.27 24.01
CA ASP A 80 9.67 -10.95 23.52
C ASP A 80 8.39 -10.13 23.74
N ILE A 81 8.21 -9.57 24.94
CA ILE A 81 7.03 -8.79 25.27
C ILE A 81 7.06 -7.42 24.55
N VAL A 82 8.23 -6.94 24.08
CA VAL A 82 8.29 -5.70 23.28
C VAL A 82 7.62 -5.92 21.94
N ASP A 83 8.00 -7.01 21.29
CA ASP A 83 7.55 -7.36 19.95
C ASP A 83 6.05 -7.57 19.93
N ASP A 84 5.51 -8.29 20.93
CA ASP A 84 4.07 -8.48 21.07
C ASP A 84 3.31 -7.16 21.23
N ILE A 85 3.81 -6.26 22.09
CA ILE A 85 3.17 -4.95 22.31
C ILE A 85 3.25 -4.08 21.04
N SER A 86 4.39 -4.09 20.36
CA SER A 86 4.61 -3.36 19.12
C SER A 86 3.68 -3.86 18.01
N PHE A 87 3.55 -5.18 17.88
CA PHE A 87 2.66 -5.84 16.93
C PHE A 87 1.19 -5.47 17.19
N VAL A 88 0.70 -5.64 18.42
CA VAL A 88 -0.69 -5.30 18.79
C VAL A 88 -1.00 -3.83 18.54
N ARG A 89 -0.06 -2.93 18.85
CA ARG A 89 -0.23 -1.49 18.65
C ARG A 89 -0.26 -1.13 17.16
N ASN A 90 0.60 -1.74 16.36
CA ASN A 90 0.63 -1.54 14.91
C ASN A 90 -0.66 -2.05 14.26
N PHE A 91 -1.07 -3.26 14.63
CA PHE A 91 -2.29 -3.88 14.12
C PHE A 91 -3.53 -3.02 14.45
N LYS A 92 -3.62 -2.54 15.70
CA LYS A 92 -4.71 -1.63 16.12
C LYS A 92 -4.75 -0.33 15.31
N LYS A 93 -3.61 0.21 14.88
CA LYS A 93 -3.53 1.44 14.08
C LYS A 93 -3.88 1.23 12.60
N ILE A 94 -3.78 0.00 12.10
CA ILE A 94 -4.16 -0.35 10.72
C ILE A 94 -5.67 -0.63 10.63
N LEU A 95 -6.28 -1.13 11.72
CA LEU A 95 -7.68 -1.56 11.76
C LEU A 95 -8.69 -0.48 12.21
N LEU A 96 -8.25 0.56 12.92
CA LEU A 96 -9.07 1.67 13.42
C LEU A 96 -8.62 2.99 12.80
#